data_AF-N2BB13-F1
#
_entry.id   AF-N2BB13-F1
#
_cell.length_a   1.000
_cell.length_b   1.000
_cell.length_c   1.000
_cell.angle_alpha   90.00
_cell.angle_beta   90.00
_cell.angle_gamma   90.00
#
_symmetry.space_group_name_H-M   'P 1'
#
loop_
_entity.id
_entity.type
_entity.pdbx_description
1 polymer ?
#
loop_
_entity_poly.entity_id
_entity_poly.type
_entity_poly.pdbx_seq_one_letter_code
_entity_poly.pdbx_strand_id
1 'polypeptide(L)'
;MDEDSLFRKYKELDGRHEDDEQARSWFLDQVLHPYESQHTLKEIVEIFRETSVSLVSTSINNYEAIDNLDRLYAMEKKLYAIGMQHLKCKKYYPGFFYVLGLKN
;
A
#
# COMPACT_ATOMS: atom_id res chain seq x y z
N MET A 1 21.37 -6.08 10.92
CA MET A 1 21.29 -4.69 10.46
C MET A 1 20.53 -3.93 11.52
N ASP A 2 21.10 -2.86 12.04
CA ASP A 2 20.41 -1.92 12.94
C ASP A 2 19.36 -1.08 12.18
N GLU A 3 18.42 -0.50 12.93
CA GLU A 3 17.36 0.38 12.44
C GLU A 3 17.92 1.57 11.64
N ASP A 4 19.00 2.19 12.14
CA ASP A 4 19.63 3.34 11.48
C ASP A 4 20.21 2.98 10.11
N SER A 5 20.76 1.78 9.95
CA SER A 5 21.25 1.25 8.68
C SER A 5 20.11 0.97 7.69
N LEU A 6 18.95 0.55 8.18
CA LEU A 6 17.74 0.40 7.36
C LEU A 6 17.18 1.77 6.95
N PHE A 7 17.15 2.74 7.87
CA PHE A 7 16.70 4.11 7.60
C PHE A 7 17.57 4.81 6.54
N ARG A 8 18.90 4.65 6.62
CA ARG A 8 19.83 5.18 5.61
C ARG A 8 19.55 4.60 4.22
N LYS A 9 19.32 3.28 4.12
CA LYS A 9 18.94 2.64 2.86
C LYS A 9 17.57 3.11 2.36
N TYR A 10 16.61 3.33 3.25
CA TYR A 10 15.31 3.88 2.90
C TYR A 10 15.45 5.28 2.27
N LYS A 11 16.25 6.17 2.88
CA LYS A 11 16.53 7.51 2.32
C LYS A 11 17.19 7.47 0.95
N GLU A 12 18.00 6.46 0.64
CA GLU A 12 18.57 6.27 -0.70
C GLU A 12 17.54 5.83 -1.75
N LEU A 13 16.44 5.21 -1.33
CA LEU A 13 15.37 4.70 -2.19
C LEU A 13 14.20 5.69 -2.32
N ASP A 14 14.01 6.54 -1.32
CA ASP A 14 12.93 7.52 -1.24
C ASP A 14 13.45 8.93 -0.98
N GLY A 15 13.54 9.72 -2.05
CA GLY A 15 13.94 11.13 -1.99
C GLY A 15 12.78 12.12 -1.83
N ARG A 16 11.57 11.66 -1.48
CA ARG A 16 10.38 12.54 -1.38
C ARG A 16 10.36 13.41 -0.12
N HIS A 17 11.19 13.10 0.87
CA HIS A 17 11.24 13.80 2.15
C HIS A 17 12.56 14.58 2.26
N GLU A 18 12.48 15.91 2.33
CA GLU A 18 13.64 16.78 2.59
C GLU A 18 14.01 16.81 4.08
N ASP A 19 13.03 16.55 4.95
CA ASP A 19 13.16 16.56 6.40
C ASP A 19 13.35 15.13 6.98
N ASP A 20 14.35 14.99 7.85
CA ASP A 20 14.72 13.70 8.43
C ASP A 20 13.69 13.18 9.44
N GLU A 21 12.96 14.04 10.16
CA GLU A 21 11.89 13.62 11.06
C GLU A 21 10.71 13.08 10.26
N GLN A 22 10.34 13.76 9.17
CA GLN A 22 9.28 13.28 8.27
C GLN A 22 9.67 11.94 7.63
N ALA A 23 10.90 11.83 7.10
CA ALA A 23 11.39 10.58 6.53
C ALA A 23 11.38 9.45 7.56
N ARG A 24 11.74 9.74 8.82
CA ARG A 24 11.81 8.74 9.90
C ARG A 24 10.41 8.30 10.32
N SER A 25 9.44 9.21 10.40
CA SER A 25 8.03 8.86 10.62
C SER A 25 7.54 7.90 9.53
N TRP A 26 7.76 8.24 8.25
CA TRP A 26 7.36 7.39 7.14
C TRP A 26 8.10 6.05 7.10
N PHE A 27 9.37 6.01 7.48
CA PHE A 27 10.14 4.76 7.54
C PHE A 27 9.61 3.81 8.62
N LEU A 28 9.30 4.33 9.81
CA LEU A 28 8.67 3.57 10.90
C LEU A 28 7.28 3.10 10.48
N ASP A 29 6.51 4.02 9.90
CA ASP A 29 5.14 3.83 9.44
C ASP A 29 5.03 3.29 8.00
N GLN A 30 6.06 2.72 7.37
CA GLN A 30 5.93 2.04 6.06
C GLN A 30 6.87 0.83 5.93
N VAL A 31 8.01 0.84 6.61
CA VAL A 31 9.05 -0.19 6.46
C VAL A 31 9.20 -1.02 7.72
N LEU A 32 9.21 -0.39 8.88
CA LEU A 32 9.49 -1.06 10.15
C LEU A 32 8.25 -1.55 10.89
N HIS A 33 7.06 -1.30 10.34
CA HIS A 33 5.75 -1.60 10.91
C HIS A 33 5.65 -2.94 11.65
N PRO A 34 5.73 -2.92 12.98
CA PRO A 34 5.51 -4.12 13.77
C PRO A 34 4.03 -4.39 14.02
N TYR A 35 3.16 -3.38 13.79
CA TYR A 35 1.80 -3.32 14.32
C TYR A 35 0.69 -3.14 13.27
N GLU A 36 1.03 -2.79 12.03
CA GLU A 36 0.04 -2.71 10.95
C GLU A 36 -0.04 -4.03 10.18
N SER A 37 -1.25 -4.57 10.07
CA SER A 37 -1.52 -5.75 9.27
C SER A 37 -1.54 -5.38 7.79
N GLN A 38 -0.72 -6.08 7.01
CA GLN A 38 -0.77 -5.99 5.56
C GLN A 38 -1.94 -6.83 5.07
N HIS A 39 -2.97 -6.18 4.55
CA HIS A 39 -4.11 -6.86 3.95
C HIS A 39 -4.14 -6.62 2.44
N THR A 40 -4.40 -7.69 1.70
CA THR A 40 -4.77 -7.61 0.29
C THR A 40 -6.18 -7.09 0.15
N LEU A 41 -6.51 -6.52 -1.01
CA LEU A 41 -7.88 -6.12 -1.35
C LEU A 41 -8.84 -7.30 -1.22
N LYS A 42 -8.39 -8.53 -1.52
CA LYS A 42 -9.19 -9.74 -1.38
C LYS A 42 -9.63 -9.96 0.07
N GLU A 43 -8.70 -9.89 1.01
CA GLU A 43 -8.99 -10.06 2.44
C GLU A 43 -9.92 -8.95 2.96
N ILE A 44 -9.68 -7.69 2.53
CA ILE A 44 -10.57 -6.57 2.89
C ILE A 44 -12.00 -6.79 2.37
N VAL A 45 -12.15 -7.26 1.13
CA VAL A 45 -13.47 -7.55 0.55
C VAL A 45 -14.18 -8.69 1.29
N GLU A 46 -13.43 -9.71 1.75
CA GLU A 46 -13.99 -10.79 2.57
C GLU A 46 -14.52 -10.24 3.90
N ILE A 47 -13.76 -9.37 4.59
CA ILE A 47 -14.22 -8.69 5.83
C ILE A 47 -15.48 -7.83 5.56
N PHE A 48 -15.52 -7.12 4.43
CA PHE A 48 -16.67 -6.29 4.05
C PHE A 48 -17.93 -7.14 3.86
N ARG A 49 -17.80 -8.32 3.24
CA ARG A 49 -18.90 -9.28 3.09
C ARG A 49 -19.43 -9.77 4.45
N GLU A 50 -18.56 -10.06 5.40
CA GLU A 50 -18.95 -10.49 6.75
C GLU A 50 -19.66 -9.39 7.54
N THR A 51 -19.36 -8.12 7.26
CA THR A 51 -19.85 -6.96 8.00
C THR A 51 -20.99 -6.21 7.31
N SER A 52 -21.57 -6.77 6.25
CA SER A 52 -22.62 -6.13 5.42
C SER A 52 -22.21 -4.76 4.86
N VAL A 53 -20.92 -4.59 4.57
CA VAL A 53 -20.36 -3.40 3.90
C VAL A 53 -20.17 -3.72 2.42
N SER A 54 -20.62 -2.83 1.55
CA SER A 54 -20.44 -2.94 0.10
C SER A 54 -19.21 -2.14 -0.34
N LEU A 55 -18.29 -2.74 -1.09
CA LEU A 55 -17.16 -2.02 -1.68
C LEU A 55 -17.67 -1.07 -2.77
N VAL A 56 -17.42 0.23 -2.62
CA VAL A 56 -17.89 1.27 -3.55
C VAL A 56 -16.78 1.70 -4.51
N SER A 57 -15.57 1.90 -3.99
CA SER A 57 -14.46 2.45 -4.77
C SER A 57 -13.13 2.04 -4.17
N THR A 58 -12.07 2.02 -4.98
CA THR A 58 -10.70 1.81 -4.52
C THR A 58 -9.70 2.67 -5.30
N SER A 59 -8.55 2.99 -4.71
CA SER A 59 -7.48 3.67 -5.43
C SER A 59 -6.77 2.76 -6.45
N ILE A 60 -6.93 1.44 -6.35
CA ILE A 60 -6.28 0.46 -7.25
C ILE A 60 -6.71 0.65 -8.71
N ASN A 61 -7.95 1.08 -8.95
CA ASN A 61 -8.49 1.39 -10.28
C ASN A 61 -8.74 2.89 -10.48
N ASN A 62 -8.01 3.77 -9.78
CA ASN A 62 -8.20 5.22 -9.87
C ASN A 62 -9.64 5.68 -9.57
N TYR A 63 -10.33 5.02 -8.65
CA TYR A 63 -11.71 5.33 -8.27
C TYR A 63 -12.75 5.13 -9.39
N GLU A 64 -12.44 4.32 -10.40
CA GLU A 64 -13.40 3.90 -11.43
C GLU A 64 -14.48 2.97 -10.86
N ALA A 65 -15.57 2.79 -11.62
CA ALA A 65 -16.63 1.85 -11.28
C ALA A 65 -16.09 0.41 -11.14
N ILE A 66 -16.61 -0.31 -10.14
CA ILE A 66 -16.19 -1.68 -9.83
C ILE A 66 -17.19 -2.66 -10.43
N ASP A 67 -16.91 -3.12 -11.64
CA ASP A 67 -17.75 -4.10 -12.33
C ASP A 67 -17.30 -5.55 -12.06
N ASN A 68 -16.00 -5.73 -11.76
CA ASN A 68 -15.38 -7.05 -11.65
C ASN A 68 -14.25 -7.06 -10.60
N LEU A 69 -14.44 -7.85 -9.53
CA LEU A 69 -13.48 -7.99 -8.44
C LEU A 69 -12.21 -8.75 -8.85
N ASP A 70 -12.31 -9.77 -9.70
CA ASP A 70 -11.14 -10.52 -10.19
C ASP A 70 -10.18 -9.62 -10.98
N ARG A 71 -10.73 -8.67 -11.74
CA ARG A 71 -9.93 -7.65 -12.43
C ARG A 71 -9.18 -6.78 -11.43
N LEU A 72 -9.82 -6.36 -10.33
CA LEU A 72 -9.17 -5.57 -9.28
C LEU A 72 -8.03 -6.34 -8.60
N TYR A 73 -8.25 -7.62 -8.26
CA TYR A 73 -7.20 -8.47 -7.67
C TYR A 73 -6.01 -8.65 -8.64
N ALA A 74 -6.28 -8.76 -9.94
CA ALA A 74 -5.22 -8.81 -10.94
C ALA A 74 -4.47 -7.47 -11.07
N MET A 75 -5.16 -6.34 -10.92
CA MET A 75 -4.56 -4.99 -10.94
C MET A 75 -3.66 -4.75 -9.73
N GLU A 76 -4.10 -5.13 -8.53
CA GLU A 76 -3.28 -5.10 -7.31
C GLU A 76 -1.95 -5.85 -7.50
N LYS A 77 -2.01 -7.08 -8.01
CA LYS A 77 -0.80 -7.88 -8.31
C LYS A 77 0.13 -7.20 -9.32
N LYS A 78 -0.42 -6.50 -10.31
CA LYS A 78 0.36 -5.71 -11.28
C LYS A 78 1.03 -4.52 -10.60
N LEU A 79 0.32 -3.79 -9.73
CA LEU A 79 0.88 -2.67 -8.98
C LEU A 79 2.04 -3.14 -8.09
N TYR A 80 1.89 -4.27 -7.41
CA TYR A 80 2.98 -4.90 -6.65
C TYR A 80 4.20 -5.20 -7.54
N ALA A 81 3.99 -5.83 -8.70
CA ALA A 81 5.08 -6.13 -9.64
C ALA A 81 5.77 -4.86 -10.16
N ILE A 82 5.01 -3.80 -10.45
CA ILE A 82 5.52 -2.49 -10.85
C ILE A 82 6.37 -1.88 -9.73
N GLY A 83 5.89 -1.94 -8.48
CA GLY A 83 6.62 -1.48 -7.30
C GLY A 83 7.96 -2.21 -7.15
N MET A 84 7.95 -3.54 -7.28
CA MET A 84 9.17 -4.36 -7.25
C MET A 84 10.14 -4.03 -8.38
N GLN A 85 9.64 -3.70 -9.58
CA GLN A 85 10.49 -3.27 -10.69
C GLN A 85 11.14 -1.91 -10.41
N HIS A 86 10.37 -0.96 -9.87
CA HIS A 86 10.89 0.38 -9.54
C HIS A 86 11.87 0.36 -8.37
N LEU A 87 11.71 -0.57 -7.43
CA LEU A 87 12.67 -0.79 -6.35
C LEU A 87 14.06 -1.12 -6.90
N LYS A 88 14.16 -1.87 -8.00
CA LYS A 88 15.43 -2.12 -8.70
C LYS A 88 16.07 -0.86 -9.28
N CYS A 89 15.24 0.13 -9.62
CA CYS A 89 15.66 1.45 -10.09
C CYS A 89 15.86 2.46 -8.95
N LYS A 90 15.97 1.99 -7.69
CA LYS A 90 16.08 2.82 -6.48
C LYS A 90 14.93 3.82 -6.33
N LYS A 91 13.73 3.44 -6.75
CA LYS A 91 12.51 4.23 -6.54
C LYS A 91 11.55 3.47 -5.65
N TYR A 92 11.28 4.01 -4.48
CA TYR A 92 10.31 3.47 -3.54
C TYR A 92 8.90 3.99 -3.82
N TYR A 93 7.91 3.10 -3.72
CA TYR A 93 6.48 3.43 -3.72
C TYR A 93 5.85 2.86 -2.44
N PRO A 94 5.03 3.65 -1.73
CA PRO A 94 4.31 3.16 -0.55
C PRO A 94 3.37 2.00 -0.92
N GLY A 95 3.30 1.00 -0.05
CA GLY A 95 2.51 -0.21 -0.25
C GLY A 95 1.09 -0.12 0.30
N PHE A 96 0.42 1.02 0.16
CA PHE A 96 -0.96 1.19 0.65
C PHE A 96 -1.94 1.47 -0.50
N PHE A 97 -3.21 1.15 -0.26
CA PHE A 97 -4.32 1.50 -1.13
C PHE A 97 -5.51 1.97 -0.30
N TYR A 98 -6.37 2.78 -0.91
CA TYR A 98 -7.60 3.24 -0.30
C TYR A 98 -8.77 2.39 -0.76
N VAL A 99 -9.71 2.16 0.16
CA VAL A 99 -11.01 1.57 -0.14
C VAL A 99 -12.10 2.43 0.47
N LEU A 100 -13.22 2.55 -0.25
CA LEU A 100 -14.44 3.15 0.25
C LEU A 100 -15.49 2.05 0.37
N GLY A 101 -15.99 1.84 1.58
CA GLY A 101 -17.08 0.91 1.86
C GLY A 101 -18.34 1.66 2.28
N LEU A 102 -19.50 1.23 1.78
CA LEU A 102 -20.81 1.69 2.24
C LEU A 102 -21.41 0.64 3.15
N LYS A 103 -21.66 0.98 4.41
CA LYS A 103 -22.35 0.09 5.34
C LYS A 103 -23.85 0.10 5.04
N ASN A 104 -24.41 -1.08 4.79
CA ASN A 104 -25.85 -1.28 4.61
C ASN A 104 -26.60 -1.25 5.95
#